data_AF-A0A8T2IZS0-F1
#
_entry.id   AF-A0A8T2IZS0-F1
#
_cell.length_a   1.000
_cell.length_b   1.000
_cell.length_c   1.000
_cell.angle_alpha   90.00
_cell.angle_beta   90.00
_cell.angle_gamma   90.00
#
_symmetry.space_group_name_H-M   'P 1'
#
loop_
_entity.id
_entity.type
_entity.pdbx_description
1 polymer ?
#
loop_
_entity_poly.entity_id
_entity_poly.type
_entity_poly.pdbx_seq_one_letter_code
_entity_poly.pdbx_strand_id
1 'polypeptide(L)'
;MQLSFMGLNRMESPDGDDDDDDDGIGRGFLPADAWQKLGSEAEQFFKTTPTFHYMLGSFKSEPPVARQRIERQRRCNKGEEKRVMPAQMKKMEESHQEATEKEVERILGFLQTYYREDPETPISFFDFVIDPNSFARTVENIFHVSFIVRDGFARIKLDHDRLPIIEPVAQENDPNIDKDNQPRYQGVISLSHQDWKEIIEAFQISEPMIPAASGQ
;
A
#
# COMPACT_ATOMS: atom_id res chain seq x y z
N MET A 1 -9.13 -30.91 -26.26
CA MET A 1 -8.65 -31.53 -25.00
C MET A 1 -8.87 -30.52 -23.89
N GLN A 2 -9.64 -30.91 -22.88
CA GLN A 2 -10.16 -30.03 -21.82
C GLN A 2 -9.20 -30.13 -20.61
N LEU A 3 -8.62 -29.01 -20.17
CA LEU A 3 -7.73 -28.97 -19.01
C LEU A 3 -8.58 -28.89 -17.73
N SER A 4 -8.82 -30.03 -17.10
CA SER A 4 -9.36 -30.12 -15.75
C SER A 4 -8.20 -30.13 -14.74
N PHE A 5 -7.86 -28.97 -14.17
CA PHE A 5 -6.93 -28.88 -13.05
C PHE A 5 -7.67 -28.42 -11.80
N MET A 6 -7.64 -29.25 -10.76
CA MET A 6 -8.11 -28.94 -9.41
C MET A 6 -9.57 -28.46 -9.28
N GLY A 7 -10.52 -29.23 -9.81
CA GLY A 7 -11.93 -29.18 -9.38
C GLY A 7 -12.67 -27.85 -9.53
N LEU A 8 -12.15 -26.91 -10.32
CA LEU A 8 -12.81 -25.65 -10.64
C LEU A 8 -13.48 -25.78 -12.02
N ASN A 9 -14.67 -26.36 -12.05
CA ASN A 9 -15.54 -26.23 -13.22
C ASN A 9 -16.22 -24.85 -13.17
N ARG A 10 -15.80 -23.95 -14.05
CA ARG A 10 -16.54 -22.72 -14.39
C ARG A 10 -16.92 -22.78 -15.87
N MET A 11 -18.18 -22.40 -16.17
CA MET A 11 -18.96 -22.54 -17.43
C MET A 11 -19.57 -23.94 -17.60
N GLU A 12 -20.89 -24.13 -17.73
CA GLU A 12 -22.01 -23.28 -18.14
C GLU A 12 -23.33 -23.97 -17.71
N SER A 13 -24.39 -23.25 -17.32
CA SER A 13 -25.77 -23.75 -17.12
C SER A 13 -26.53 -23.78 -18.48
N PRO A 14 -27.70 -24.43 -18.70
CA PRO A 14 -28.76 -24.78 -17.72
C PRO A 14 -29.51 -26.12 -17.93
N ASP A 15 -30.48 -26.36 -17.04
CA ASP A 15 -31.62 -27.28 -17.09
C ASP A 15 -31.48 -28.69 -16.49
N GLY A 16 -32.32 -28.95 -15.48
CA GLY A 16 -32.62 -30.28 -14.94
C GLY A 16 -32.85 -30.27 -13.43
N ASP A 17 -34.10 -30.04 -13.01
CA ASP A 17 -34.61 -30.25 -11.65
C ASP A 17 -34.27 -31.65 -11.12
N ASP A 18 -33.87 -31.75 -9.85
CA ASP A 18 -34.46 -32.69 -8.88
C ASP A 18 -33.87 -32.43 -7.48
N ASP A 19 -34.79 -32.30 -6.52
CA ASP A 19 -34.61 -32.00 -5.11
C ASP A 19 -33.75 -33.04 -4.35
N ASP A 20 -32.85 -32.57 -3.46
CA ASP A 20 -32.70 -33.12 -2.12
C ASP A 20 -31.84 -32.19 -1.23
N ASP A 21 -32.38 -31.91 -0.04
CA ASP A 21 -31.91 -30.96 0.96
C ASP A 21 -30.53 -31.31 1.58
N ASP A 22 -29.57 -30.38 1.55
CA ASP A 22 -28.60 -30.15 2.65
C ASP A 22 -28.00 -28.73 2.56
N ASP A 23 -28.35 -27.90 3.55
CA ASP A 23 -27.92 -26.51 3.70
C ASP A 23 -26.42 -26.40 4.05
N GLY A 24 -25.60 -25.71 3.22
CA GLY A 24 -24.24 -25.40 3.67
C GLY A 24 -23.21 -24.78 2.72
N ILE A 25 -23.56 -23.75 1.95
CA ILE A 25 -22.63 -22.68 1.48
C ILE A 25 -21.45 -23.12 0.59
N GLY A 26 -21.59 -22.81 -0.72
CA GLY A 26 -20.51 -22.81 -1.71
C GLY A 26 -19.37 -21.83 -1.42
N ARG A 27 -18.40 -22.24 -0.60
CA ARG A 27 -17.01 -21.76 -0.69
C ARG A 27 -16.18 -22.87 -1.32
N GLY A 28 -15.65 -22.62 -2.52
CA GLY A 28 -14.65 -23.47 -3.14
C GLY A 28 -13.45 -23.62 -2.21
N PHE A 29 -13.43 -24.69 -1.42
CA PHE A 29 -12.30 -25.08 -0.62
C PHE A 29 -11.45 -26.02 -1.47
N LEU A 30 -10.20 -25.63 -1.68
CA LEU A 30 -9.20 -26.56 -2.19
C LEU A 30 -9.13 -27.76 -1.23
N PRO A 31 -9.03 -29.00 -1.75
CA PRO A 31 -8.78 -30.18 -0.93
C PRO A 31 -7.62 -29.93 0.04
N ALA A 32 -7.66 -30.54 1.22
CA ALA A 32 -6.64 -30.35 2.26
C ALA A 32 -5.20 -30.61 1.78
N ASP A 33 -5.04 -31.43 0.73
CA ASP A 33 -3.76 -31.80 0.11
C ASP A 33 -3.41 -31.01 -1.16
N ALA A 34 -4.22 -30.01 -1.55
CA ALA A 34 -4.01 -29.27 -2.81
C ALA A 34 -2.65 -28.57 -2.87
N TRP A 35 -2.21 -27.99 -1.75
CA TRP A 35 -0.90 -27.34 -1.66
C TRP A 35 0.26 -28.34 -1.73
N GLN A 36 0.07 -29.56 -1.23
CA GLN A 36 1.09 -30.62 -1.33
C GLN A 36 1.21 -31.11 -2.78
N LYS A 37 0.08 -31.32 -3.47
CA LYS A 37 0.06 -31.68 -4.89
C LYS A 37 0.69 -30.59 -5.75
N LEU A 38 0.33 -29.34 -5.52
CA LEU A 38 0.92 -28.19 -6.23
C LEU A 38 2.43 -28.13 -5.99
N GLY A 39 2.89 -28.31 -4.75
CA GLY A 39 4.31 -28.32 -4.41
C GLY A 39 5.09 -29.43 -5.11
N SER A 40 4.56 -30.65 -5.10
CA SER A 40 5.18 -31.80 -5.77
C SER A 40 5.26 -31.62 -7.29
N GLU A 41 4.22 -31.04 -7.89
CA GLU A 41 4.19 -30.78 -9.34
C GLU A 41 5.12 -29.62 -9.72
N ALA A 42 5.28 -28.63 -8.85
CA ALA A 42 6.16 -27.49 -9.09
C ALA A 42 7.64 -27.85 -8.90
N GLU A 43 7.97 -28.81 -8.04
CA GLU A 43 9.34 -29.25 -7.73
C GLU A 43 10.14 -29.61 -9.00
N GLN A 44 9.51 -30.23 -10.00
CA GLN A 44 10.16 -30.61 -11.26
C GLN A 44 10.68 -29.41 -12.08
N PHE A 45 10.16 -28.21 -11.82
CA PHE A 45 10.57 -26.98 -12.51
C PHE A 45 11.61 -26.17 -11.72
N PHE A 46 11.82 -26.49 -10.44
CA PHE A 46 12.86 -25.87 -9.64
C PHE A 46 14.19 -26.60 -9.82
N LYS A 47 15.17 -25.89 -10.39
CA LYS A 47 16.55 -26.36 -10.37
C LYS A 47 17.16 -26.00 -9.01
N THR A 48 16.96 -26.88 -8.03
CA THR A 48 17.58 -26.72 -6.71
C THR A 48 19.09 -26.79 -6.85
N THR A 49 19.78 -25.66 -6.63
CA THR A 49 21.24 -25.60 -6.67
C THR A 49 21.81 -26.49 -5.58
N PRO A 50 22.83 -27.33 -5.86
CA PRO A 50 23.53 -28.07 -4.82
C PRO A 50 24.08 -27.10 -3.78
N THR A 51 23.79 -27.36 -2.50
CA THR A 51 24.36 -26.60 -1.39
C THR A 51 25.87 -26.87 -1.36
N PHE A 52 26.67 -25.88 -1.74
CA PHE A 52 28.12 -25.97 -1.57
C PHE A 52 28.49 -25.64 -0.12
N HIS A 53 29.13 -26.58 0.56
CA HIS A 53 29.76 -26.35 1.85
C HIS A 53 31.17 -25.79 1.61
N TYR A 54 31.46 -24.58 2.08
CA TYR A 54 32.78 -23.92 1.92
C TYR A 54 33.91 -24.52 2.77
N MET A 55 33.66 -25.62 3.49
CA MET A 55 34.62 -26.22 4.41
C MET A 55 35.02 -27.59 3.88
N LEU A 56 36.24 -27.64 3.32
CA LEU A 56 36.86 -28.83 2.75
C LEU A 56 37.00 -29.94 3.81
N GLY A 57 36.04 -30.86 3.89
CA GLY A 57 36.20 -32.27 4.26
C GLY A 57 36.91 -32.71 5.55
N SER A 58 37.33 -31.83 6.47
CA SER A 58 38.09 -32.25 7.66
C SER A 58 37.28 -32.35 8.96
N PHE A 59 36.00 -32.02 8.94
CA PHE A 59 35.12 -32.20 10.09
C PHE A 59 33.98 -33.13 9.68
N LYS A 60 33.88 -34.28 10.33
CA LYS A 60 32.65 -35.09 10.28
C LYS A 60 31.56 -34.22 10.91
N SER A 61 30.77 -33.54 10.10
CA SER A 61 29.62 -32.79 10.58
C SER A 61 28.59 -33.80 11.06
N GLU A 62 28.57 -34.05 12.36
CA GLU A 62 27.36 -34.56 12.99
C GLU A 62 26.22 -33.61 12.59
N PRO A 63 25.07 -34.14 12.11
CA PRO A 63 23.95 -33.29 11.74
C PRO A 63 23.65 -32.37 12.93
N PRO A 64 23.56 -31.04 12.71
CA PRO A 64 23.38 -30.11 13.81
C PRO A 64 22.14 -30.55 14.57
N VAL A 65 22.29 -30.76 15.88
CA VAL A 65 21.20 -31.20 16.76
C VAL A 65 19.99 -30.34 16.44
N ALA A 66 18.92 -30.97 15.96
CA ALA A 66 17.71 -30.28 15.54
C ALA A 66 17.28 -29.40 16.71
N ARG A 67 17.47 -28.08 16.57
CA ARG A 67 17.08 -27.13 17.61
C ARG A 67 15.58 -27.34 17.77
N GLN A 68 15.15 -27.80 18.94
CA GLN A 68 13.75 -27.93 19.26
C GLN A 68 13.11 -26.59 18.91
N ARG A 69 12.20 -26.61 17.93
CA ARG A 69 11.43 -25.45 17.53
C ARG A 69 10.74 -24.97 18.79
N ILE A 70 11.26 -23.90 19.38
CA ILE A 70 10.62 -23.25 20.52
C ILE A 70 9.28 -22.80 19.98
N GLU A 71 8.23 -23.51 20.36
CA GLU A 71 6.87 -23.11 20.09
C GLU A 71 6.72 -21.69 20.61
N ARG A 72 6.36 -20.77 19.72
CA ARG A 72 6.28 -19.35 20.04
C ARG A 72 5.19 -19.20 21.09
N GLN A 73 5.58 -19.20 22.37
CA GLN A 73 4.69 -18.88 23.46
C GLN A 73 4.07 -17.52 23.13
N ARG A 74 2.75 -17.54 22.98
CA ARG A 74 1.94 -16.34 22.86
C ARG A 74 2.28 -15.50 24.10
N ARG A 75 2.97 -14.37 23.89
CA ARG A 75 3.40 -13.51 24.99
C ARG A 75 2.16 -13.07 25.76
N CYS A 76 2.01 -13.56 26.98
CA CYS A 76 1.26 -12.87 28.01
C CYS A 76 2.12 -11.69 28.49
N ASN A 77 1.51 -10.52 28.61
CA ASN A 77 2.13 -9.26 28.99
C ASN A 77 2.93 -9.40 30.29
N LYS A 78 4.25 -9.21 30.22
CA LYS A 78 5.09 -8.89 31.37
C LYS A 78 6.14 -7.85 30.97
N GLY A 79 6.04 -6.69 31.63
CA GLY A 79 7.11 -5.76 31.98
C GLY A 79 7.90 -5.16 30.82
N GLU A 80 7.61 -3.90 30.50
CA GLU A 80 8.49 -3.02 29.72
C GLU A 80 9.80 -2.77 30.49
N GLU A 81 10.80 -3.62 30.30
CA GLU A 81 12.17 -3.19 30.51
C GLU A 81 12.54 -2.26 29.37
N LYS A 82 12.44 -0.96 29.64
CA LYS A 82 12.91 0.12 28.77
C LYS A 82 14.37 -0.16 28.42
N ARG A 83 14.59 -0.68 27.22
CA ARG A 83 15.85 -0.48 26.50
C ARG A 83 16.04 1.03 26.48
N VAL A 84 17.02 1.52 27.25
CA VAL A 84 17.36 2.94 27.27
C VAL A 84 18.00 3.25 25.93
N MET A 85 17.14 3.58 24.96
CA MET A 85 17.54 4.26 23.73
C MET A 85 18.15 5.61 24.13
N PRO A 86 19.26 6.04 23.51
CA PRO A 86 19.82 7.36 23.77
C PRO A 86 18.73 8.43 23.57
N ALA A 87 18.47 9.26 24.59
CA ALA A 87 17.42 10.28 24.55
C ALA A 87 17.59 11.27 23.38
N GLN A 88 18.79 11.39 22.84
CA GLN A 88 19.09 12.20 21.65
C GLN A 88 18.42 11.66 20.37
N MET A 89 18.29 10.33 20.23
CA MET A 89 17.64 9.73 19.05
C MET A 89 16.13 9.95 19.09
N LYS A 90 15.49 9.81 20.27
CA LYS A 90 14.05 10.05 20.42
C LYS A 90 13.65 11.49 20.14
N LYS A 91 14.41 12.47 20.64
CA LYS A 91 14.14 13.90 20.38
C LYS A 91 14.27 14.26 18.89
N MET A 92 15.20 13.62 18.18
CA MET A 92 15.37 13.85 16.74
C MET A 92 14.22 13.22 15.95
N GLU A 93 13.82 11.99 16.28
CA GLU A 93 12.64 11.34 15.68
C GLU A 93 11.36 12.15 15.92
N GLU A 94 11.09 12.59 17.16
CA GLU A 94 9.95 13.44 17.50
C GLU A 94 9.96 14.77 16.71
N SER A 95 11.13 15.40 16.56
CA SER A 95 11.27 16.64 15.79
C SER A 95 10.98 16.45 14.30
N HIS A 96 11.43 15.34 13.70
CA HIS A 96 11.12 15.03 12.30
C HIS A 96 9.65 14.66 12.10
N GLN A 97 9.06 13.97 13.08
CA GLN A 97 7.64 13.64 13.10
C GLN A 97 6.80 14.93 13.11
N GLU A 98 7.11 15.84 14.04
CA GLU A 98 6.42 17.12 14.19
C GLU A 98 6.57 18.01 12.94
N ALA A 99 7.75 18.00 12.31
CA ALA A 99 7.97 18.71 11.05
C ALA A 99 7.12 18.13 9.90
N THR A 100 6.99 16.81 9.84
CA THR A 100 6.17 16.12 8.82
C THR A 100 4.68 16.42 9.03
N GLU A 101 4.21 16.42 10.28
CA GLU A 101 2.83 16.75 10.64
C GLU A 101 2.49 18.20 10.28
N LYS A 102 3.37 19.15 10.61
CA LYS A 102 3.24 20.56 10.22
C LYS A 102 3.15 20.75 8.71
N GLU A 103 3.95 20.00 7.96
CA GLU A 103 3.94 20.09 6.50
C GLU A 103 2.67 19.50 5.88
N VAL A 104 2.16 18.39 6.44
CA VAL A 104 0.86 17.82 6.06
C VAL A 104 -0.28 18.80 6.31
N GLU A 105 -0.32 19.44 7.49
CA GLU A 105 -1.31 20.48 7.81
C GLU A 105 -1.22 21.68 6.86
N ARG A 106 0.00 22.12 6.56
CA ARG A 106 0.26 23.24 5.63
C ARG A 106 -0.26 22.93 4.22
N ILE A 107 0.08 21.76 3.68
CA ILE A 107 -0.35 21.33 2.34
C ILE A 107 -1.87 21.15 2.28
N LEU A 108 -2.49 20.57 3.31
CA LEU A 108 -3.95 20.50 3.42
C LEU A 108 -4.59 21.90 3.40
N GLY A 109 -3.97 22.87 4.08
CA GLY A 109 -4.40 24.27 4.06
C GLY A 109 -4.42 24.87 2.64
N PHE A 110 -3.39 24.61 1.83
CA PHE A 110 -3.37 25.03 0.42
C PHE A 110 -4.48 24.37 -0.38
N LEU A 111 -4.63 23.05 -0.27
CA LEU A 111 -5.70 22.32 -0.97
C LEU A 111 -7.08 22.89 -0.65
N GLN A 112 -7.37 23.12 0.63
CA GLN A 112 -8.64 23.70 1.08
C GLN A 112 -8.84 25.13 0.59
N THR A 113 -7.76 25.93 0.52
CA THR A 113 -7.84 27.31 0.06
C THR A 113 -8.18 27.37 -1.42
N TYR A 114 -7.44 26.65 -2.26
CA TYR A 114 -7.70 26.59 -3.69
C TYR A 114 -9.10 26.05 -4.01
N TYR A 115 -9.54 25.03 -3.28
CA TYR A 115 -10.88 24.48 -3.47
C TYR A 115 -12.01 25.45 -3.06
N ARG A 116 -11.76 26.36 -2.11
CA ARG A 116 -12.75 27.38 -1.71
C ARG A 116 -12.76 28.58 -2.64
N GLU A 117 -11.61 28.94 -3.20
CA GLU A 117 -11.49 30.06 -4.14
C GLU A 117 -12.19 29.75 -5.47
N ASP A 118 -12.11 28.51 -5.95
CA ASP A 118 -12.81 28.06 -7.15
C ASP A 118 -13.40 26.64 -6.98
N PRO A 119 -14.62 26.53 -6.43
CA PRO A 119 -15.26 25.23 -6.18
C PRO A 119 -15.69 24.48 -7.45
N GLU A 120 -15.86 25.19 -8.57
CA GLU A 120 -16.35 24.61 -9.83
C GLU A 120 -15.20 24.01 -10.65
N THR A 121 -13.95 24.42 -10.39
CA THR A 121 -12.77 23.93 -11.09
C THR A 121 -12.11 22.79 -10.30
N PRO A 122 -12.10 21.55 -10.81
CA PRO A 122 -11.39 20.45 -10.17
C PRO A 122 -9.89 20.71 -10.12
N ILE A 123 -9.26 20.42 -8.98
CA ILE A 123 -7.81 20.55 -8.83
C ILE A 123 -7.16 19.27 -9.35
N SER A 124 -6.39 19.39 -10.44
CA SER A 124 -5.52 18.32 -10.94
C SER A 124 -4.54 17.89 -9.85
N PHE A 125 -4.44 16.58 -9.62
CA PHE A 125 -3.47 16.02 -8.68
C PHE A 125 -2.03 16.40 -9.08
N PHE A 126 -1.72 16.38 -10.39
CA PHE A 126 -0.39 16.69 -10.88
C PHE A 126 -0.03 18.16 -10.69
N ASP A 127 -0.94 19.08 -11.02
CA ASP A 127 -0.71 20.52 -10.83
C ASP A 127 -0.48 20.85 -9.35
N PHE A 128 -1.18 20.14 -8.46
CA PHE A 128 -1.07 20.35 -7.03
C PHE A 128 0.27 19.86 -6.45
N VAL A 129 0.73 18.66 -6.81
CA VAL A 129 1.91 18.04 -6.16
C VAL A 129 3.23 18.32 -6.86
N ILE A 130 3.22 18.67 -8.16
CA ILE A 130 4.45 18.86 -8.92
C ILE A 130 5.07 20.22 -8.62
N ASP A 131 6.34 20.17 -8.27
CA ASP A 131 7.23 21.33 -8.30
C ASP A 131 8.06 21.27 -9.59
N PRO A 132 7.90 22.23 -10.53
CA PRO A 132 8.63 22.22 -11.80
C PRO A 132 10.14 22.47 -11.65
N ASN A 133 10.56 22.97 -10.50
CA ASN A 133 11.95 23.29 -10.21
C ASN A 133 12.66 22.21 -9.36
N SER A 134 11.91 21.26 -8.77
CA SER A 134 12.49 20.24 -7.90
C SER A 134 11.71 18.93 -7.89
N PHE A 135 12.33 17.89 -8.47
CA PHE A 135 11.83 16.52 -8.40
C PHE A 135 11.75 16.02 -6.95
N ALA A 136 12.74 16.34 -6.09
CA ALA A 136 12.73 15.93 -4.69
C ALA A 136 11.51 16.50 -3.94
N ARG A 137 11.21 17.79 -4.16
CA ARG A 137 10.02 18.42 -3.57
C ARG A 137 8.73 17.82 -4.10
N THR A 138 8.68 17.42 -5.38
CA THR A 138 7.53 16.71 -5.94
C THR A 138 7.29 15.38 -5.21
N VAL A 139 8.35 14.61 -4.96
CA VAL A 139 8.25 13.34 -4.22
C VAL A 139 7.80 13.56 -2.77
N GLU A 140 8.33 14.60 -2.11
CA GLU A 140 7.90 15.00 -0.75
C GLU A 140 6.43 15.41 -0.73
N ASN A 141 5.98 16.24 -1.67
CA ASN A 141 4.57 16.66 -1.80
C ASN A 141 3.65 15.44 -1.96
N ILE A 142 4.00 14.49 -2.84
CA ILE A 142 3.24 13.24 -3.02
C ILE A 142 3.20 12.43 -1.72
N PHE A 143 4.31 12.35 -1.00
CA PHE A 143 4.37 11.67 0.30
C PHE A 143 3.45 12.34 1.34
N HIS A 144 3.44 13.66 1.46
CA HIS A 144 2.55 14.37 2.37
C HIS A 144 1.07 14.21 1.97
N VAL A 145 0.74 14.35 0.68
CA VAL A 145 -0.62 14.13 0.18
C VAL A 145 -1.09 12.71 0.44
N SER A 146 -0.20 11.72 0.40
CA SER A 146 -0.56 10.34 0.74
C SER A 146 -1.08 10.21 2.18
N PHE A 147 -0.56 10.98 3.14
CA PHE A 147 -1.08 11.03 4.51
C PHE A 147 -2.44 11.71 4.58
N ILE A 148 -2.61 12.82 3.85
CA ILE A 148 -3.89 13.54 3.79
C ILE A 148 -5.00 12.61 3.28
N VAL A 149 -4.72 11.83 2.24
CA VAL A 149 -5.67 10.85 1.68
C VAL A 149 -5.87 9.66 2.62
N ARG A 150 -4.79 9.10 3.18
CA ARG A 150 -4.85 7.99 4.15
C ARG A 150 -5.71 8.33 5.36
N ASP A 151 -5.57 9.55 5.88
CA ASP A 151 -6.26 10.01 7.08
C ASP A 151 -7.68 10.54 6.78
N GLY A 152 -8.10 10.51 5.50
CA GLY A 152 -9.45 10.82 5.06
C GLY A 152 -9.77 12.31 4.97
N PHE A 153 -8.76 13.17 4.93
CA PHE A 153 -8.93 14.62 4.78
C PHE A 153 -9.07 15.07 3.32
N ALA A 154 -8.59 14.26 2.37
CA ALA A 154 -8.77 14.46 0.94
C ALA A 154 -9.06 13.13 0.25
N ARG A 155 -9.64 13.20 -0.95
CA ARG A 155 -9.83 12.03 -1.82
C ARG A 155 -9.33 12.34 -3.22
N ILE A 156 -8.85 11.30 -3.89
CA ILE A 156 -8.48 11.35 -5.31
C ILE A 156 -9.56 10.62 -6.10
N LYS A 157 -10.07 11.27 -7.15
CA LYS A 157 -10.99 10.67 -8.12
C LYS A 157 -10.46 10.90 -9.53
N LEU A 158 -11.01 10.17 -10.50
CA LEU A 158 -10.73 10.41 -11.91
C LEU A 158 -11.80 11.32 -12.49
N ASP A 159 -11.39 12.29 -13.30
CA ASP A 159 -12.31 13.14 -14.06
C ASP A 159 -12.83 12.44 -15.34
N HIS A 160 -13.49 13.20 -16.22
CA HIS A 160 -14.02 12.70 -17.48
C HIS A 160 -12.93 12.20 -18.45
N ASP A 161 -11.74 12.78 -18.38
CA ASP A 161 -10.58 12.43 -19.20
C ASP A 161 -9.71 11.35 -18.54
N ARG A 162 -10.16 10.81 -17.40
CA ARG A 162 -9.46 9.82 -16.57
C ARG A 162 -8.16 10.34 -15.97
N LEU A 163 -8.05 11.64 -15.77
CA LEU A 163 -6.95 12.28 -15.06
C LEU A 163 -7.26 12.36 -13.56
N PRO A 164 -6.26 12.16 -12.69
CA PRO A 164 -6.45 12.22 -11.25
C PRO A 164 -6.68 13.66 -10.80
N ILE A 165 -7.78 13.88 -10.09
CA ILE A 165 -8.10 15.15 -9.42
C ILE A 165 -8.21 14.90 -7.91
N ILE A 166 -7.79 15.90 -7.14
CA ILE A 166 -7.78 15.86 -5.67
C ILE A 166 -8.76 16.90 -5.12
N GLU A 167 -9.55 16.50 -4.13
CA GLU A 167 -10.47 17.40 -3.44
C GLU A 167 -10.48 17.13 -1.93
N PRO A 168 -10.65 18.17 -1.10
CA PRO A 168 -10.81 17.99 0.34
C PRO A 168 -12.12 17.26 0.63
N VAL A 169 -12.09 16.37 1.63
CA VAL A 169 -13.30 15.75 2.15
C VAL A 169 -13.85 16.66 3.23
N ALA A 170 -15.07 17.18 3.04
CA ALA A 170 -15.74 17.91 4.10
C ALA A 170 -15.92 16.97 5.30
N GLN A 171 -15.36 17.34 6.45
CA GLN A 171 -15.69 16.71 7.74
C GLN A 171 -17.10 17.14 8.17
N GLU A 172 -18.09 16.96 7.31
CA GLU A 172 -19.46 16.95 7.78
C GLU A 172 -19.59 15.64 8.54
N ASN A 173 -19.92 15.75 9.83
CA ASN A 173 -20.44 14.65 10.62
C ASN A 173 -21.80 14.24 10.03
N ASP A 174 -21.82 13.75 8.80
CA ASP A 174 -22.98 13.10 8.24
C ASP A 174 -23.03 11.71 8.87
N PRO A 175 -23.96 11.45 9.80
CA PRO A 175 -24.06 10.18 10.50
C PRO A 175 -24.36 9.00 9.55
N ASN A 176 -24.66 9.26 8.28
CA ASN A 176 -24.87 8.25 7.25
C ASN A 176 -23.60 7.87 6.47
N ILE A 177 -22.48 8.58 6.63
CA ILE A 177 -21.22 8.19 5.98
C ILE A 177 -20.49 7.23 6.90
N ASP A 178 -20.75 5.94 6.69
CA ASP A 178 -20.05 4.85 7.35
C ASP A 178 -18.56 4.92 6.97
N LYS A 179 -17.71 5.45 7.86
CA LYS A 179 -16.27 5.63 7.63
C LYS A 179 -15.57 4.31 7.28
N ASP A 180 -16.13 3.18 7.71
CA ASP A 180 -15.63 1.84 7.40
C ASP A 180 -16.05 1.31 6.01
N ASN A 181 -17.06 1.91 5.37
CA ASN A 181 -17.60 1.44 4.08
C ASN A 181 -17.25 2.36 2.91
N GLN A 182 -16.43 3.40 3.12
CA GLN A 182 -15.85 4.14 2.01
C GLN A 182 -14.81 3.29 1.27
N PRO A 183 -14.90 3.17 -0.06
CA PRO A 183 -13.90 2.46 -0.84
C PRO A 183 -12.53 3.10 -0.61
N ARG A 184 -11.65 2.39 0.10
CA ARG A 184 -10.25 2.80 0.28
C ARG A 184 -9.53 2.58 -1.04
N TYR A 185 -9.40 3.64 -1.83
CA TYR A 185 -8.61 3.61 -3.06
C TYR A 185 -7.13 3.52 -2.71
N GLN A 186 -6.59 2.30 -2.70
CA GLN A 186 -5.16 2.05 -2.66
C GLN A 186 -4.60 2.22 -4.07
N GLY A 187 -3.99 3.38 -4.34
CA GLY A 187 -3.28 3.66 -5.58
C GLY A 187 -1.77 3.63 -5.36
N VAL A 188 -1.03 2.97 -6.27
CA VAL A 188 0.43 3.09 -6.34
C VAL A 188 0.76 4.01 -7.49
N ILE A 189 1.42 5.14 -7.20
CA ILE A 189 1.91 6.07 -8.21
C ILE A 189 3.38 5.77 -8.44
N SER A 190 3.73 5.41 -9.67
CA SER A 190 5.12 5.37 -10.12
C SER A 190 5.44 6.66 -10.83
N LEU A 191 6.48 7.35 -10.38
CA LEU A 191 6.93 8.62 -10.95
C LEU A 191 8.45 8.59 -11.08
N SER A 192 8.94 8.44 -12.29
CA SER A 192 10.35 8.58 -12.62
C SER A 192 10.73 10.06 -12.81
N HIS A 193 12.04 10.35 -12.79
CA HIS A 193 12.51 11.70 -13.10
C HIS A 193 12.18 12.12 -14.55
N GLN A 194 12.06 11.15 -15.47
CA GLN A 194 11.64 11.40 -16.84
C GLN A 194 10.14 11.73 -16.88
N ASP A 195 9.32 10.93 -16.21
CA ASP A 195 7.87 11.14 -16.11
C ASP A 195 7.57 12.53 -15.53
N TRP A 196 8.30 12.96 -14.51
CA TRP A 196 8.18 14.30 -13.92
C TRP A 196 8.38 15.42 -14.96
N LYS A 197 9.39 15.31 -15.84
CA LYS A 197 9.60 16.31 -16.90
C LYS A 197 8.50 16.29 -17.95
N GLU A 198 8.07 15.10 -18.34
CA GLU A 198 7.00 14.92 -19.32
C GLU A 198 5.67 15.48 -18.79
N ILE A 199 5.38 15.29 -17.50
CA ILE A 199 4.17 15.85 -16.88
C ILE A 199 4.25 17.38 -16.83
N ILE A 200 5.41 17.96 -16.47
CA ILE A 200 5.59 19.44 -16.50
C ILE A 200 5.30 20.00 -17.89
N GLU A 201 5.80 19.34 -18.94
CA GLU A 201 5.58 19.77 -20.33
C GLU A 201 4.12 19.60 -20.74
N ALA A 202 3.53 18.43 -20.45
CA ALA A 202 2.16 18.10 -20.86
C ALA A 202 1.10 18.96 -20.16
N PHE A 203 1.28 19.24 -18.86
CA PHE A 203 0.37 20.05 -18.04
C PHE A 203 0.76 21.54 -18.00
N GLN A 204 1.88 21.91 -18.65
CA GLN A 204 2.37 23.29 -18.69
C GLN A 204 2.55 23.91 -17.30
N ILE A 205 3.08 23.11 -16.36
CA ILE A 205 3.26 23.50 -14.96
C ILE A 205 4.46 24.43 -14.87
N SER A 206 4.22 25.74 -14.83
CA SER A 206 5.28 26.74 -14.72
C SER A 206 5.66 27.10 -13.29
N GLU A 207 4.69 27.04 -12.37
CA GLU A 207 4.85 27.45 -10.97
C GLU A 207 4.26 26.40 -10.02
N PRO A 208 4.88 26.16 -8.86
CA PRO A 208 4.36 25.19 -7.89
C PRO A 208 3.13 25.75 -7.15
N MET A 209 2.06 24.96 -7.05
CA MET A 209 0.90 25.28 -6.20
C MET A 209 1.22 25.22 -4.70
N ILE A 210 2.27 24.50 -4.31
CA ILE A 210 2.76 24.41 -2.94
C ILE A 210 4.08 25.18 -2.85
N PRO A 211 4.08 26.43 -2.32
CA PRO A 211 5.30 27.20 -2.14
C PRO A 211 6.29 26.49 -1.21
N ALA A 212 7.59 26.75 -1.38
CA ALA A 212 8.61 26.23 -0.47
C ALA A 212 8.36 26.79 0.94
N ALA A 213 8.61 25.99 1.97
CA ALA A 213 8.62 26.49 3.33
C ALA A 213 9.69 27.58 3.43
N SER A 214 9.27 28.83 3.61
CA SER A 214 10.17 29.94 3.88
C SER A 214 10.90 29.65 5.18
N GLY A 215 12.22 29.48 5.12
CA GLY A 215 13.04 29.27 6.30
C GLY A 215 12.82 30.42 7.29
N GLN A 216 12.28 30.08 8.46
CA GLN A 216 12.32 30.92 9.65
C GLN A 216 13.53 30.54 10.49
#